data_AF-A0A927WP65-F1
#
_entry.id   AF-A0A927WP65-F1
#
_cell.length_a   1.000
_cell.length_b   1.000
_cell.length_c   1.000
_cell.angle_alpha   90.00
_cell.angle_beta   90.00
_cell.angle_gamma   90.00
#
_symmetry.space_group_name_H-M   'P 1'
#
loop_
_entity.id
_entity.type
_entity.pdbx_description
1 polymer ?
#
loop_
_entity_poly.entity_id
_entity_poly.type
_entity_poly.pdbx_seq_one_letter_code
_entity_poly.pdbx_strand_id
1 'polypeptide(L)'
;MMKKRLLAMAVGVSLSMPLFTGVVNAGVLDNPQDKAYVERSVLPDNGKAQKEALTPGKVEKLAPLANKVVDKQLIPEAAKLYRYLLAVSQAGKVIYGHQNDTHHKMFRVDSGSASDCKDVTGSIAGVVGMDSLSLTGDELKLTAEEKASGVTYTDKLVKIAADADKQGAIITFSMHMPNFDVVAKKPRINGAYDFQGYSPHVLTGNVGKRILPEGDLNEVYRAYLDMVADFALRLQDKHIPVIFRPLHEHNGFWFWWGGRNISSKDFTALWKYTVGYMRDVKGVHNFLYAYSPNGPFADETAYLDRYPGDDYVDILGVDTYDDDQSGAWYKNLSQTLTVMEKLGQKRHKVIALTEAGVRKGGSLAVWDNVDKQWFSKTGDICREHKAAYYMVWANFDKEEHNFFMPYMVDDNRGHEMINEFTAFYNAPESIFADGNTNYKKLQAGTVK
;
A
#
# COMPACT_ATOMS: atom_id res chain seq x y z
N MET A 1 21.35 -30.21 20.07
CA MET A 1 21.10 -28.76 19.94
C MET A 1 21.04 -28.38 18.46
N MET A 2 19.86 -28.48 17.83
CA MET A 2 19.64 -28.07 16.43
C MET A 2 19.16 -26.62 16.41
N LYS A 3 19.96 -25.72 15.83
CA LYS A 3 19.54 -24.35 15.50
C LYS A 3 18.71 -24.40 14.22
N LYS A 4 17.39 -24.16 14.33
CA LYS A 4 16.52 -23.83 13.20
C LYS A 4 16.97 -22.48 12.63
N ARG A 5 17.42 -22.45 11.38
CA ARG A 5 17.53 -21.22 10.58
C ARG A 5 16.19 -21.05 9.86
N LEU A 6 15.41 -20.03 10.22
CA LEU A 6 14.33 -19.54 9.37
C LEU A 6 14.98 -18.92 8.12
N LEU A 7 14.69 -19.47 6.95
CA LEU A 7 14.99 -18.84 5.67
C LEU A 7 13.92 -17.78 5.42
N ALA A 8 14.33 -16.52 5.27
CA ALA A 8 13.50 -15.48 4.70
C ALA A 8 13.34 -15.76 3.19
N MET A 9 12.12 -16.06 2.74
CA MET A 9 11.77 -16.03 1.32
C MET A 9 11.56 -14.57 0.93
N ALA A 10 12.60 -13.98 0.33
CA ALA A 10 12.42 -12.79 -0.50
C ALA A 10 11.81 -13.27 -1.83
N VAL A 11 10.62 -12.77 -2.16
CA VAL A 11 9.98 -13.01 -3.45
C VAL A 11 10.82 -12.36 -4.53
N GLY A 12 11.28 -13.17 -5.46
CA GLY A 12 12.17 -12.80 -6.55
C GLY A 12 12.52 -14.04 -7.34
N VAL A 13 11.58 -14.53 -8.14
CA VAL A 13 11.84 -15.64 -9.07
C VAL A 13 11.38 -15.23 -10.47
N SER A 14 12.33 -14.75 -11.27
CA SER A 14 12.25 -14.86 -12.73
C SER A 14 13.06 -16.09 -13.14
N LEU A 15 12.40 -17.17 -13.57
CA LEU A 15 13.07 -18.36 -14.12
C LEU A 15 12.36 -18.78 -15.41
N SER A 16 13.00 -18.54 -16.54
CA SER A 16 12.68 -19.20 -17.81
C SER A 16 13.13 -20.66 -17.75
N MET A 17 12.25 -21.62 -18.05
CA MET A 17 12.59 -23.04 -18.20
C MET A 17 11.88 -23.69 -19.40
N PRO A 18 12.41 -24.83 -19.92
CA PRO A 18 12.19 -25.30 -21.28
C PRO A 18 10.91 -26.15 -21.44
N LEU A 19 10.38 -26.14 -22.67
CA LEU A 19 9.20 -26.87 -23.12
C LEU A 19 9.37 -28.40 -22.97
N PHE A 20 8.58 -28.99 -22.08
CA PHE A 20 8.26 -30.43 -22.10
C PHE A 20 6.80 -30.62 -22.50
N THR A 21 6.58 -31.30 -23.61
CA THR A 21 5.25 -31.76 -24.05
C THR A 21 4.91 -33.07 -23.34
N GLY A 22 4.12 -32.97 -22.27
CA GLY A 22 3.44 -34.09 -21.61
C GLY A 22 2.02 -33.66 -21.29
N VAL A 23 1.07 -34.59 -21.29
CA VAL A 23 -0.35 -34.35 -20.99
C VAL A 23 -0.46 -33.59 -19.66
N VAL A 24 -0.82 -32.30 -19.72
CA VAL A 24 -0.93 -31.43 -18.56
C VAL A 24 -2.23 -31.77 -17.86
N ASN A 25 -2.16 -32.39 -16.69
CA ASN A 25 -3.29 -32.42 -15.78
C ASN A 25 -3.49 -30.97 -15.32
N ALA A 26 -4.63 -30.36 -15.66
CA ALA A 26 -4.90 -28.97 -15.29
C ALA A 26 -4.81 -28.81 -13.77
N GLY A 27 -3.92 -27.93 -13.30
CA GLY A 27 -3.83 -27.61 -11.88
C GLY A 27 -5.11 -26.91 -11.39
N VAL A 28 -5.28 -26.79 -10.07
CA VAL A 28 -6.45 -26.11 -9.47
C VAL A 28 -6.64 -24.71 -10.06
N LEU A 29 -5.56 -24.00 -10.37
CA LEU A 29 -5.62 -22.67 -10.99
C LEU A 29 -6.22 -22.69 -12.40
N ASP A 30 -6.08 -23.77 -13.16
CA ASP A 30 -6.51 -23.85 -14.56
C ASP A 30 -7.92 -24.43 -14.74
N ASN A 31 -8.60 -24.77 -13.64
CA ASN A 31 -9.94 -25.32 -13.64
C ASN A 31 -10.89 -24.47 -12.78
N PRO A 32 -11.64 -23.50 -13.35
CA PRO A 32 -12.64 -22.71 -12.61
C PRO A 32 -13.72 -23.56 -11.93
N GLN A 33 -13.93 -24.79 -12.41
CA GLN A 33 -14.89 -25.75 -11.86
C GLN A 33 -14.26 -26.68 -10.79
N ASP A 34 -13.02 -26.44 -10.40
CA ASP A 34 -12.39 -27.18 -9.31
C ASP A 34 -13.16 -26.98 -8.00
N LYS A 35 -13.18 -28.04 -7.17
CA LYS A 35 -13.84 -28.07 -5.86
C LYS A 35 -13.21 -27.11 -4.85
N ALA A 36 -11.99 -26.64 -5.10
CA ALA A 36 -11.33 -25.59 -4.32
C ALA A 36 -12.10 -24.26 -4.37
N TYR A 37 -12.82 -24.00 -5.46
CA TYR A 37 -13.62 -22.79 -5.63
C TYR A 37 -15.05 -23.01 -5.12
N VAL A 38 -15.62 -21.96 -4.54
CA VAL A 38 -16.94 -21.99 -3.91
C VAL A 38 -17.93 -21.13 -4.68
N GLU A 39 -19.20 -21.51 -4.62
CA GLU A 39 -20.29 -20.67 -5.13
C GLU A 39 -20.42 -19.39 -4.29
N ARG A 40 -20.68 -18.29 -4.98
CA ARG A 40 -21.07 -17.01 -4.38
C ARG A 40 -22.47 -17.15 -3.80
N SER A 41 -22.54 -17.13 -2.49
CA SER A 41 -23.78 -17.23 -1.69
C SER A 41 -24.11 -15.94 -0.93
N VAL A 42 -23.12 -15.08 -0.74
CA VAL A 42 -23.28 -13.72 -0.21
C VAL A 42 -23.08 -12.74 -1.37
N LEU A 43 -24.03 -11.83 -1.56
CA LEU A 43 -23.96 -10.81 -2.61
C LEU A 43 -23.59 -9.45 -2.02
N PRO A 44 -22.82 -8.61 -2.73
CA PRO A 44 -22.54 -7.25 -2.29
C PRO A 44 -23.81 -6.39 -2.33
N ASP A 45 -23.98 -5.54 -1.34
CA ASP A 45 -25.05 -4.55 -1.24
C ASP A 45 -24.47 -3.12 -1.27
N ASN A 46 -24.09 -2.67 -2.48
CA ASN A 46 -23.52 -1.33 -2.67
C ASN A 46 -24.48 -0.21 -2.23
N GLY A 47 -25.79 -0.45 -2.36
CA GLY A 47 -26.81 0.51 -1.92
C GLY A 47 -26.83 0.69 -0.41
N LYS A 48 -26.63 -0.38 0.35
CA LYS A 48 -26.46 -0.32 1.81
C LYS A 48 -25.13 0.34 2.18
N ALA A 49 -24.01 -0.08 1.57
CA ALA A 49 -22.69 0.50 1.85
C ALA A 49 -22.67 2.03 1.67
N GLN A 50 -23.27 2.53 0.58
CA GLN A 50 -23.40 3.97 0.32
C GLN A 50 -24.30 4.70 1.33
N LYS A 51 -25.38 4.06 1.81
CA LYS A 51 -26.28 4.66 2.82
C LYS A 51 -25.64 4.73 4.21
N GLU A 52 -24.77 3.78 4.53
CA GLU A 52 -24.10 3.68 5.82
C GLU A 52 -22.76 4.43 5.86
N ALA A 53 -22.27 4.91 4.71
CA ALA A 53 -21.10 5.77 4.58
C ALA A 53 -21.19 7.02 5.48
N LEU A 54 -20.02 7.55 5.85
CA LEU A 54 -19.98 8.80 6.62
C LEU A 54 -20.52 9.94 5.77
N THR A 55 -21.45 10.70 6.32
CA THR A 55 -21.93 11.92 5.67
C THR A 55 -20.92 13.06 5.86
N PRO A 56 -20.82 14.02 4.92
CA PRO A 56 -19.96 15.19 5.10
C PRO A 56 -20.21 15.92 6.42
N GLY A 57 -21.47 16.07 6.82
CA GLY A 57 -21.83 16.70 8.11
C GLY A 57 -21.38 15.91 9.34
N LYS A 58 -21.28 14.58 9.26
CA LYS A 58 -20.69 13.76 10.34
C LYS A 58 -19.17 13.93 10.38
N VAL A 59 -18.51 13.96 9.23
CA VAL A 59 -17.06 14.21 9.13
C VAL A 59 -16.70 15.57 9.73
N GLU A 60 -17.44 16.63 9.39
CA GLU A 60 -17.23 17.98 9.95
C GLU A 60 -17.35 18.04 11.48
N LYS A 61 -18.19 17.19 12.09
CA LYS A 61 -18.36 17.11 13.55
C LYS A 61 -17.24 16.34 14.24
N LEU A 62 -16.64 15.36 13.56
CA LEU A 62 -15.66 14.45 14.15
C LEU A 62 -14.21 14.91 13.94
N ALA A 63 -13.92 15.63 12.85
CA ALA A 63 -12.57 16.04 12.51
C ALA A 63 -12.33 17.53 12.81
N PRO A 64 -11.24 17.88 13.52
CA PRO A 64 -10.89 19.26 13.79
C PRO A 64 -10.64 20.04 12.48
N LEU A 65 -10.96 21.33 12.51
CA LEU A 65 -10.71 22.25 11.40
C LEU A 65 -9.25 22.69 11.31
N ALA A 66 -8.52 22.69 12.42
CA ALA A 66 -7.09 23.04 12.46
C ALA A 66 -6.25 21.79 12.70
N ASN A 67 -5.32 21.49 11.79
CA ASN A 67 -4.45 20.32 11.88
C ASN A 67 -2.98 20.70 11.68
N LYS A 68 -2.09 20.05 12.43
CA LYS A 68 -0.64 20.16 12.26
C LYS A 68 -0.17 19.08 11.27
N VAL A 69 0.03 19.49 10.02
CA VAL A 69 0.57 18.63 8.96
C VAL A 69 2.00 19.06 8.59
N VAL A 70 2.74 18.17 7.94
CA VAL A 70 4.14 18.36 7.55
C VAL A 70 4.32 19.49 6.55
N ASP A 71 3.40 19.62 5.60
CA ASP A 71 3.44 20.65 4.58
C ASP A 71 2.45 21.77 4.88
N LYS A 72 2.97 22.98 5.07
CA LYS A 72 2.14 24.18 5.32
C LYS A 72 1.49 24.74 4.06
N GLN A 73 1.94 24.29 2.89
CA GLN A 73 1.41 24.66 1.58
C GLN A 73 0.51 23.57 0.99
N LEU A 74 0.15 22.56 1.80
CA LEU A 74 -0.68 21.43 1.39
C LEU A 74 -1.95 21.89 0.66
N ILE A 75 -2.24 21.30 -0.51
CA ILE A 75 -3.42 21.64 -1.28
C ILE A 75 -4.70 21.36 -0.48
N PRO A 76 -5.80 22.11 -0.70
CA PRO A 76 -7.02 21.95 0.09
C PRO A 76 -7.57 20.53 0.11
N GLU A 77 -7.48 19.78 -0.98
CA GLU A 77 -7.96 18.41 -1.09
C GLU A 77 -7.18 17.46 -0.17
N ALA A 78 -5.86 17.64 -0.05
CA ALA A 78 -5.04 16.81 0.81
C ALA A 78 -5.25 17.14 2.30
N ALA A 79 -5.46 18.42 2.63
CA ALA A 79 -5.89 18.81 3.98
C ALA A 79 -7.26 18.21 4.35
N LYS A 80 -8.21 18.18 3.41
CA LYS A 80 -9.52 17.54 3.59
C LYS A 80 -9.43 16.02 3.70
N LEU A 81 -8.53 15.37 2.96
CA LEU A 81 -8.25 13.94 3.11
C LEU A 81 -7.75 13.64 4.53
N TYR A 82 -6.79 14.41 5.03
CA TYR A 82 -6.29 14.23 6.41
C TYR A 82 -7.41 14.34 7.45
N ARG A 83 -8.30 15.34 7.30
CA ARG A 83 -9.50 15.49 8.14
C ARG A 83 -10.41 14.27 8.03
N TYR A 84 -10.65 13.76 6.82
CA TYR A 84 -11.48 12.59 6.61
C TYR A 84 -10.91 11.35 7.32
N LEU A 85 -9.60 11.10 7.22
CA LEU A 85 -8.94 9.98 7.92
C LEU A 85 -9.09 10.08 9.45
N LEU A 86 -8.99 11.28 10.02
CA LEU A 86 -9.29 11.50 11.44
C LEU A 86 -10.76 11.22 11.78
N ALA A 87 -11.71 11.63 10.93
CA ALA A 87 -13.12 11.37 11.19
C ALA A 87 -13.47 9.88 11.11
N VAL A 88 -12.87 9.14 10.18
CA VAL A 88 -13.09 7.68 10.04
C VAL A 88 -12.74 6.95 11.33
N SER A 89 -11.56 7.23 11.89
CA SER A 89 -11.14 6.59 13.14
C SER A 89 -12.05 6.95 14.31
N GLN A 90 -12.44 8.23 14.43
CA GLN A 90 -13.38 8.67 15.48
C GLN A 90 -14.78 8.08 15.32
N ALA A 91 -15.20 7.79 14.09
CA ALA A 91 -16.49 7.16 13.81
C ALA A 91 -16.56 5.67 14.14
N GLY A 92 -15.43 5.04 14.49
CA GLY A 92 -15.36 3.59 14.70
C GLY A 92 -15.53 2.79 13.41
N LYS A 93 -15.09 3.37 12.29
CA LYS A 93 -15.04 2.73 10.97
C LYS A 93 -13.59 2.55 10.54
N VAL A 94 -13.37 1.71 9.53
CA VAL A 94 -12.06 1.49 8.91
C VAL A 94 -12.18 1.38 7.40
N ILE A 95 -11.26 2.01 6.68
CA ILE A 95 -11.18 1.87 5.22
C ILE A 95 -10.34 0.64 4.88
N TYR A 96 -10.87 -0.22 4.01
CA TYR A 96 -10.11 -1.32 3.43
C TYR A 96 -9.25 -0.83 2.26
N GLY A 97 -8.00 -1.30 2.23
CA GLY A 97 -7.05 -1.01 1.17
C GLY A 97 -6.51 -2.27 0.50
N HIS A 98 -6.13 -2.14 -0.78
CA HIS A 98 -5.47 -3.18 -1.55
C HIS A 98 -4.39 -2.58 -2.44
N GLN A 99 -3.17 -3.11 -2.36
CA GLN A 99 -2.06 -2.72 -3.24
C GLN A 99 -2.36 -3.16 -4.68
N ASN A 100 -2.10 -2.28 -5.65
CA ASN A 100 -2.28 -2.52 -7.08
C ASN A 100 -3.69 -2.89 -7.54
N ASP A 101 -4.71 -2.62 -6.72
CA ASP A 101 -6.08 -3.09 -6.89
C ASP A 101 -6.67 -2.89 -8.29
N THR A 102 -6.36 -1.79 -8.98
CA THR A 102 -6.98 -1.44 -10.26
C THR A 102 -6.12 -1.74 -11.49
N HIS A 103 -4.98 -2.43 -11.32
CA HIS A 103 -4.08 -2.73 -12.44
C HIS A 103 -3.29 -4.04 -12.32
N HIS A 104 -3.38 -4.75 -11.19
CA HIS A 104 -2.97 -6.14 -11.03
C HIS A 104 -4.11 -6.96 -10.45
N LYS A 105 -4.19 -8.22 -10.86
CA LYS A 105 -5.20 -9.16 -10.37
C LYS A 105 -4.82 -10.61 -10.67
N MET A 106 -5.27 -11.51 -9.82
CA MET A 106 -5.00 -12.94 -9.84
C MET A 106 -5.67 -13.64 -11.03
N PHE A 107 -6.93 -13.33 -11.31
CA PHE A 107 -7.70 -14.07 -12.32
C PHE A 107 -8.50 -13.15 -13.25
N ARG A 108 -8.15 -13.12 -14.53
CA ARG A 108 -8.89 -12.38 -15.54
C ARG A 108 -10.06 -13.22 -16.05
N VAL A 109 -11.29 -12.77 -15.79
CA VAL A 109 -12.50 -13.28 -16.43
C VAL A 109 -12.96 -12.25 -17.48
N ASP A 110 -13.52 -12.71 -18.60
CA ASP A 110 -13.87 -11.83 -19.74
C ASP A 110 -14.90 -10.76 -19.37
N SER A 111 -15.82 -11.07 -18.44
CA SER A 111 -16.82 -10.18 -17.86
C SER A 111 -16.26 -9.27 -16.76
N GLY A 112 -15.02 -9.51 -16.32
CA GLY A 112 -14.43 -8.94 -15.12
C GLY A 112 -13.77 -7.59 -15.34
N SER A 113 -13.41 -6.96 -14.23
CA SER A 113 -12.68 -5.70 -14.23
C SER A 113 -11.17 -5.92 -14.10
N ALA A 114 -10.42 -4.82 -13.99
CA ALA A 114 -9.01 -4.83 -13.64
C ALA A 114 -8.75 -4.99 -12.13
N SER A 115 -9.79 -5.24 -11.32
CA SER A 115 -9.71 -5.36 -9.86
C SER A 115 -10.43 -6.61 -9.36
N ASP A 116 -9.71 -7.48 -8.64
CA ASP A 116 -10.33 -8.62 -7.96
C ASP A 116 -11.31 -8.13 -6.87
N CYS A 117 -10.99 -7.04 -6.16
CA CYS A 117 -11.87 -6.45 -5.17
C CYS A 117 -13.21 -6.05 -5.77
N LYS A 118 -13.18 -5.40 -6.94
CA LYS A 118 -14.40 -4.99 -7.66
C LYS A 118 -15.16 -6.18 -8.21
N ASP A 119 -14.48 -7.21 -8.66
CA ASP A 119 -15.15 -8.40 -9.18
C ASP A 119 -15.86 -9.17 -8.06
N VAL A 120 -15.32 -9.16 -6.83
CA VAL A 120 -15.97 -9.76 -5.67
C VAL A 120 -17.09 -8.88 -5.10
N THR A 121 -16.87 -7.56 -4.99
CA THR A 121 -17.72 -6.67 -4.17
C THR A 121 -18.53 -5.62 -4.96
N GLY A 122 -18.28 -5.47 -6.26
CA GLY A 122 -18.81 -4.38 -7.07
C GLY A 122 -18.08 -3.03 -6.87
N SER A 123 -17.17 -2.91 -5.89
CA SER A 123 -16.36 -1.72 -5.63
C SER A 123 -14.86 -2.04 -5.61
N ILE A 124 -14.04 -1.09 -6.08
CA ILE A 124 -12.59 -1.12 -5.80
C ILE A 124 -12.33 -0.86 -4.30
N ALA A 125 -11.12 -1.15 -3.84
CA ALA A 125 -10.69 -0.86 -2.48
C ALA A 125 -10.77 0.64 -2.15
N GLY A 126 -11.08 0.98 -0.89
CA GLY A 126 -11.20 2.37 -0.44
C GLY A 126 -9.87 3.11 -0.39
N VAL A 127 -8.77 2.38 -0.17
CA VAL A 127 -7.39 2.84 -0.40
C VAL A 127 -6.77 1.98 -1.50
N VAL A 128 -6.28 2.61 -2.57
CA VAL A 128 -5.56 1.92 -3.65
C VAL A 128 -4.08 2.23 -3.51
N GLY A 129 -3.30 1.18 -3.27
CA GLY A 129 -1.85 1.25 -3.16
C GLY A 129 -1.16 1.20 -4.52
N MET A 130 -0.06 1.93 -4.64
CA MET A 130 0.83 1.97 -5.80
C MET A 130 2.27 2.01 -5.31
N ASP A 131 3.20 1.59 -6.14
CA ASP A 131 4.63 1.69 -5.84
C ASP A 131 5.42 2.42 -6.93
N SER A 132 6.52 3.04 -6.53
CA SER A 132 7.58 3.49 -7.41
C SER A 132 8.07 2.48 -8.45
N LEU A 133 7.95 1.17 -8.19
CA LEU A 133 8.25 0.10 -9.15
C LEU A 133 7.36 0.16 -10.41
N SER A 134 6.17 0.74 -10.29
CA SER A 134 5.33 1.00 -11.45
C SER A 134 5.92 2.09 -12.36
N LEU A 135 6.67 3.04 -11.81
CA LEU A 135 7.35 4.09 -12.59
C LEU A 135 8.64 3.58 -13.25
N THR A 136 9.27 2.53 -12.71
CA THR A 136 10.50 1.92 -13.27
C THR A 136 10.23 0.80 -14.27
N GLY A 137 8.97 0.39 -14.42
CA GLY A 137 8.58 -0.72 -15.30
C GLY A 137 8.78 -2.10 -14.69
N ASP A 138 9.08 -2.19 -13.39
CA ASP A 138 9.21 -3.45 -12.68
C ASP A 138 7.83 -4.07 -12.40
N GLU A 139 6.86 -3.25 -11.96
CA GLU A 139 5.48 -3.69 -11.69
C GLU A 139 4.50 -3.37 -12.83
N LEU A 140 4.66 -2.25 -13.51
CA LEU A 140 3.75 -1.82 -14.57
C LEU A 140 4.33 -2.12 -15.94
N LYS A 141 3.53 -2.71 -16.84
CA LYS A 141 3.94 -2.98 -18.23
C LYS A 141 3.18 -2.08 -19.20
N LEU A 142 3.88 -1.63 -20.24
CA LEU A 142 3.31 -0.95 -21.39
C LEU A 142 3.07 -1.94 -22.53
N THR A 143 1.91 -1.84 -23.20
CA THR A 143 1.63 -2.61 -24.41
C THR A 143 2.50 -2.14 -25.58
N ALA A 144 2.52 -2.90 -26.67
CA ALA A 144 3.24 -2.50 -27.88
C ALA A 144 2.69 -1.18 -28.44
N GLU A 145 1.37 -0.98 -28.41
CA GLU A 145 0.68 0.20 -28.89
C GLU A 145 0.97 1.42 -28.00
N GLU A 146 0.98 1.24 -26.67
CA GLU A 146 1.36 2.30 -25.72
C GLU A 146 2.81 2.76 -25.97
N LYS A 147 3.74 1.81 -26.15
CA LYS A 147 5.13 2.14 -26.48
C LYS A 147 5.25 2.86 -27.83
N ALA A 148 4.54 2.38 -28.84
CA ALA A 148 4.55 2.97 -30.18
C ALA A 148 3.96 4.40 -30.21
N SER A 149 3.04 4.71 -29.30
CA SER A 149 2.44 6.04 -29.15
C SER A 149 3.21 6.95 -28.19
N GLY A 150 4.33 6.49 -27.64
CA GLY A 150 5.18 7.28 -26.75
C GLY A 150 4.66 7.42 -25.32
N VAL A 151 3.69 6.59 -24.91
CA VAL A 151 3.21 6.55 -23.52
C VAL A 151 4.36 6.13 -22.60
N THR A 152 4.58 6.88 -21.53
CA THR A 152 5.52 6.54 -20.46
C THR A 152 4.84 5.75 -19.35
N TYR A 153 5.62 5.08 -18.49
CA TYR A 153 5.09 4.45 -17.28
C TYR A 153 4.38 5.46 -16.37
N THR A 154 4.93 6.68 -16.27
CA THR A 154 4.32 7.78 -15.54
C THR A 154 2.95 8.17 -16.09
N ASP A 155 2.81 8.31 -17.42
CA ASP A 155 1.53 8.63 -18.06
C ASP A 155 0.45 7.59 -17.71
N LYS A 156 0.81 6.31 -17.80
CA LYS A 156 -0.08 5.20 -17.49
C LYS A 156 -0.46 5.15 -16.01
N LEU A 157 0.51 5.31 -15.10
CA LEU A 157 0.24 5.28 -13.66
C LEU A 157 -0.61 6.48 -13.22
N VAL A 158 -0.37 7.68 -13.75
CA VAL A 158 -1.24 8.86 -13.51
C VAL A 158 -2.66 8.58 -13.97
N LYS A 159 -2.85 7.93 -15.12
CA LYS A 159 -4.19 7.54 -15.60
C LYS A 159 -4.86 6.55 -14.64
N ILE A 160 -4.14 5.51 -14.21
CA ILE A 160 -4.66 4.50 -13.27
C ILE A 160 -5.09 5.17 -11.96
N ALA A 161 -4.25 6.04 -11.39
CA ALA A 161 -4.55 6.77 -10.15
C ALA A 161 -5.77 7.70 -10.30
N ALA A 162 -5.84 8.44 -11.42
CA ALA A 162 -6.97 9.32 -11.68
C ALA A 162 -8.29 8.56 -11.89
N ASP A 163 -8.25 7.38 -12.50
CA ASP A 163 -9.45 6.55 -12.72
C ASP A 163 -9.90 5.83 -11.42
N ALA A 164 -8.97 5.53 -10.50
CA ALA A 164 -9.30 5.07 -9.15
C ALA A 164 -9.90 6.20 -8.29
N ASP A 165 -9.31 7.40 -8.30
CA ASP A 165 -9.83 8.58 -7.56
C ASP A 165 -11.27 8.93 -7.99
N LYS A 166 -11.58 8.86 -9.30
CA LYS A 166 -12.95 9.07 -9.82
C LYS A 166 -13.97 8.07 -9.27
N GLN A 167 -13.53 6.87 -8.90
CA GLN A 167 -14.37 5.84 -8.27
C GLN A 167 -14.45 6.01 -6.75
N GLY A 168 -13.78 7.00 -6.17
CA GLY A 168 -13.81 7.30 -4.73
C GLY A 168 -12.61 6.76 -3.94
N ALA A 169 -11.62 6.17 -4.60
CA ALA A 169 -10.43 5.65 -3.91
C ALA A 169 -9.52 6.77 -3.40
N ILE A 170 -8.87 6.52 -2.26
CA ILE A 170 -7.73 7.29 -1.76
C ILE A 170 -6.46 6.64 -2.31
N ILE A 171 -5.52 7.45 -2.82
CA ILE A 171 -4.27 6.94 -3.37
C ILE A 171 -3.19 6.91 -2.27
N THR A 172 -2.51 5.77 -2.14
CA THR A 172 -1.28 5.66 -1.33
C THR A 172 -0.12 5.17 -2.21
N PHE A 173 1.09 5.68 -1.99
CA PHE A 173 2.25 5.44 -2.82
C PHE A 173 3.47 5.07 -1.98
N SER A 174 3.90 3.81 -2.05
CA SER A 174 5.11 3.29 -1.43
C SER A 174 6.32 3.37 -2.37
N MET A 175 7.52 3.09 -1.84
CA MET A 175 8.75 3.14 -2.62
C MET A 175 9.69 1.97 -2.34
N HIS A 176 9.63 0.93 -3.16
CA HIS A 176 10.68 -0.08 -3.24
C HIS A 176 11.87 0.42 -4.08
N MET A 177 12.70 1.27 -3.47
CA MET A 177 13.79 1.97 -4.17
C MET A 177 14.92 1.04 -4.61
N PRO A 178 15.44 1.20 -5.85
CA PRO A 178 16.58 0.42 -6.30
C PRO A 178 17.83 0.73 -5.46
N ASN A 179 18.80 -0.18 -5.45
CA ASN A 179 20.12 0.15 -4.91
C ASN A 179 20.82 1.11 -5.89
N PHE A 180 21.06 2.35 -5.46
CA PHE A 180 21.55 3.42 -6.33
C PHE A 180 22.98 3.21 -6.85
N ASP A 181 23.81 2.40 -6.17
CA ASP A 181 25.14 2.03 -6.67
C ASP A 181 25.03 1.05 -7.85
N VAL A 182 24.04 0.16 -7.83
CA VAL A 182 23.71 -0.71 -8.96
C VAL A 182 23.22 0.13 -10.14
N VAL A 183 22.32 1.08 -9.89
CA VAL A 183 21.81 2.01 -10.93
C VAL A 183 22.95 2.81 -11.55
N ALA A 184 23.86 3.36 -10.74
CA ALA A 184 24.97 4.18 -11.22
C ALA A 184 25.92 3.44 -12.18
N LYS A 185 25.99 2.11 -12.07
CA LYS A 185 26.84 1.25 -12.89
C LYS A 185 26.17 0.78 -14.18
N LYS A 186 24.85 0.94 -14.30
CA LYS A 186 24.12 0.55 -15.52
C LYS A 186 24.40 1.52 -16.67
N PRO A 187 24.35 1.05 -17.93
CA PRO A 187 24.34 1.95 -19.08
C PRO A 187 23.12 2.87 -19.00
N ARG A 188 23.30 4.13 -19.42
CA ARG A 188 22.20 5.09 -19.55
C ARG A 188 21.29 4.69 -20.70
N ILE A 189 19.99 4.94 -20.56
CA ILE A 189 19.01 4.80 -21.65
C ILE A 189 18.64 6.21 -22.10
N ASN A 190 18.99 6.57 -23.33
CA ASN A 190 18.75 7.91 -23.88
C ASN A 190 19.25 9.06 -22.98
N GLY A 191 20.41 8.88 -22.33
CA GLY A 191 21.00 9.85 -21.40
C GLY A 191 20.41 9.84 -19.97
N ALA A 192 19.32 9.10 -19.73
CA ALA A 192 18.71 8.97 -18.40
C ALA A 192 19.22 7.75 -17.64
N TYR A 193 19.11 7.77 -16.31
CA TYR A 193 19.39 6.60 -15.46
C TYR A 193 18.36 5.49 -15.73
N ASP A 194 18.83 4.24 -15.74
CA ASP A 194 17.96 3.07 -15.81
C ASP A 194 17.67 2.54 -14.39
N PHE A 195 16.46 2.84 -13.91
CA PHE A 195 15.98 2.39 -12.62
C PHE A 195 15.31 1.01 -12.66
N GLN A 196 15.11 0.42 -13.84
CA GLN A 196 14.46 -0.89 -13.97
C GLN A 196 15.34 -1.99 -13.37
N GLY A 197 14.73 -2.97 -12.71
CA GLY A 197 15.42 -4.11 -12.12
C GLY A 197 15.41 -4.02 -10.60
N TYR A 198 14.50 -4.79 -10.02
CA TYR A 198 14.29 -4.90 -8.58
C TYR A 198 15.60 -5.18 -7.83
N SER A 199 16.05 -4.19 -7.07
CA SER A 199 17.29 -4.26 -6.27
C SER A 199 17.22 -3.65 -4.85
N PRO A 200 16.05 -3.43 -4.21
CA PRO A 200 16.02 -2.94 -2.83
C PRO A 200 16.68 -3.91 -1.83
N HIS A 201 16.72 -5.22 -2.16
CA HIS A 201 17.39 -6.26 -1.37
C HIS A 201 18.91 -6.32 -1.55
N VAL A 202 19.50 -5.50 -2.42
CA VAL A 202 20.96 -5.40 -2.50
C VAL A 202 21.44 -4.53 -1.33
N LEU A 203 21.85 -5.17 -0.25
CA LEU A 203 22.15 -4.50 1.03
C LEU A 203 23.57 -3.90 1.11
N THR A 204 24.40 -4.15 0.10
CA THR A 204 25.82 -3.74 0.08
C THR A 204 26.00 -2.32 -0.47
N GLY A 205 27.19 -1.77 -0.29
CA GLY A 205 27.58 -0.47 -0.87
C GLY A 205 27.28 0.75 -0.01
N ASN A 206 26.66 0.59 1.17
CA ASN A 206 26.30 1.67 2.09
C ASN A 206 25.57 2.83 1.37
N VAL A 207 24.63 2.46 0.49
CA VAL A 207 24.02 3.42 -0.45
C VAL A 207 23.25 4.52 0.26
N GLY A 208 22.63 4.24 1.40
CA GLY A 208 21.90 5.23 2.20
C GLY A 208 22.74 6.45 2.58
N LYS A 209 24.03 6.26 2.92
CA LYS A 209 24.95 7.36 3.20
C LYS A 209 25.38 8.09 1.92
N ARG A 210 25.62 7.33 0.84
CA ARG A 210 26.15 7.85 -0.43
C ARG A 210 25.13 8.65 -1.25
N ILE A 211 23.84 8.50 -0.96
CA ILE A 211 22.78 9.27 -1.63
C ILE A 211 22.36 10.54 -0.88
N LEU A 212 22.84 10.76 0.34
CA LEU A 212 22.65 12.02 1.07
C LEU A 212 23.36 13.19 0.34
N PRO A 213 23.03 14.45 0.65
CA PRO A 213 23.78 15.60 0.16
C PRO A 213 25.29 15.43 0.37
N GLU A 214 26.10 15.88 -0.59
CA GLU A 214 27.55 15.66 -0.69
C GLU A 214 28.00 14.20 -0.94
N GLY A 215 27.05 13.25 -1.00
CA GLY A 215 27.33 11.87 -1.36
C GLY A 215 27.51 11.68 -2.87
N ASP A 216 28.38 10.74 -3.26
CA ASP A 216 28.74 10.47 -4.66
C ASP A 216 27.61 9.89 -5.51
N LEU A 217 26.54 9.39 -4.87
CA LEU A 217 25.33 8.87 -5.54
C LEU A 217 24.14 9.82 -5.43
N ASN A 218 24.30 11.02 -4.85
CA ASN A 218 23.20 11.96 -4.63
C ASN A 218 22.47 12.35 -5.92
N GLU A 219 23.20 12.54 -7.02
CA GLU A 219 22.58 12.88 -8.32
C GLU A 219 21.69 11.76 -8.86
N VAL A 220 22.10 10.51 -8.65
CA VAL A 220 21.31 9.32 -9.03
C VAL A 220 20.00 9.30 -8.25
N TYR A 221 20.07 9.60 -6.95
CA TYR A 221 18.90 9.63 -6.09
C TYR A 221 17.97 10.81 -6.40
N ARG A 222 18.51 12.01 -6.66
CA ARG A 222 17.69 13.16 -7.10
C ARG A 222 16.97 12.88 -8.40
N ALA A 223 17.63 12.26 -9.38
CA ALA A 223 16.98 11.88 -10.63
C ALA A 223 15.83 10.88 -10.41
N TYR A 224 15.96 9.97 -9.44
CA TYR A 224 14.88 9.08 -9.04
C TYR A 224 13.73 9.83 -8.35
N LEU A 225 14.04 10.75 -7.44
CA LEU A 225 13.03 11.61 -6.81
C LEU A 225 12.34 12.53 -7.82
N ASP A 226 13.04 13.00 -8.86
CA ASP A 226 12.45 13.81 -9.93
C ASP A 226 11.40 13.02 -10.73
N MET A 227 11.64 11.73 -10.99
CA MET A 227 10.64 10.84 -11.60
C MET A 227 9.39 10.68 -10.71
N VAL A 228 9.59 10.47 -9.40
CA VAL A 228 8.48 10.39 -8.44
C VAL A 228 7.74 11.74 -8.33
N ALA A 229 8.46 12.85 -8.38
CA ALA A 229 7.89 14.19 -8.34
C ALA A 229 7.06 14.49 -9.59
N ASP A 230 7.47 14.06 -10.78
CA ASP A 230 6.67 14.20 -12.01
C ASP A 230 5.31 13.51 -11.86
N PHE A 231 5.29 12.27 -11.34
CA PHE A 231 4.04 11.57 -11.01
C PHE A 231 3.19 12.36 -10.00
N ALA A 232 3.79 12.81 -8.91
CA ALA A 232 3.10 13.52 -7.83
C ALA A 232 2.49 14.84 -8.30
N LEU A 233 3.24 15.65 -9.04
CA LEU A 233 2.82 16.96 -9.55
C LEU A 233 1.67 16.83 -10.55
N ARG A 234 1.68 15.81 -11.42
CA ARG A 234 0.56 15.55 -12.34
C ARG A 234 -0.72 15.14 -11.62
N LEU A 235 -0.62 14.48 -10.46
CA LEU A 235 -1.76 14.21 -9.59
C LEU A 235 -2.20 15.46 -8.82
N GLN A 236 -1.26 16.31 -8.41
CA GLN A 236 -1.55 17.61 -7.80
C GLN A 236 -2.34 18.51 -8.75
N ASP A 237 -1.96 18.57 -10.02
CA ASP A 237 -2.69 19.30 -11.07
C ASP A 237 -4.12 18.80 -11.28
N LYS A 238 -4.40 17.56 -10.85
CA LYS A 238 -5.73 16.94 -10.85
C LYS A 238 -6.45 17.05 -9.51
N HIS A 239 -5.87 17.75 -8.54
CA HIS A 239 -6.37 17.86 -7.16
C HIS A 239 -6.55 16.49 -6.49
N ILE A 240 -5.60 15.57 -6.73
CA ILE A 240 -5.58 14.21 -6.16
C ILE A 240 -4.52 14.18 -5.06
N PRO A 241 -4.93 14.02 -3.79
CA PRO A 241 -4.02 13.76 -2.68
C PRO A 241 -3.40 12.36 -2.76
N VAL A 242 -2.20 12.23 -2.21
CA VAL A 242 -1.48 10.95 -2.12
C VAL A 242 -0.93 10.77 -0.70
N ILE A 243 -1.18 9.61 -0.10
CA ILE A 243 -0.45 9.18 1.10
C ILE A 243 0.90 8.64 0.64
N PHE A 244 1.99 9.34 0.94
CA PHE A 244 3.33 9.00 0.49
C PHE A 244 4.10 8.29 1.61
N ARG A 245 4.56 7.05 1.33
CA ARG A 245 5.13 6.12 2.31
C ARG A 245 6.53 5.66 1.89
N PRO A 246 7.56 6.53 1.98
CA PRO A 246 8.93 6.16 1.65
C PRO A 246 9.57 5.35 2.79
N LEU A 247 10.63 4.59 2.48
CA LEU A 247 11.53 3.99 3.48
C LEU A 247 10.81 3.10 4.53
N HIS A 248 9.75 2.39 4.14
CA HIS A 248 8.97 1.51 5.01
C HIS A 248 9.78 0.31 5.52
N GLU A 249 9.34 -0.29 6.63
CA GLU A 249 9.96 -1.46 7.26
C GLU A 249 11.46 -1.29 7.57
N HIS A 250 11.90 -0.06 7.84
CA HIS A 250 13.31 0.28 8.04
C HIS A 250 13.96 -0.35 9.26
N ASN A 251 13.18 -0.93 10.18
CA ASN A 251 13.69 -1.70 11.30
C ASN A 251 13.98 -3.18 10.94
N GLY A 252 13.58 -3.62 9.75
CA GLY A 252 13.94 -4.91 9.16
C GLY A 252 15.32 -4.93 8.51
N PHE A 253 15.76 -6.12 8.05
CA PHE A 253 17.09 -6.30 7.43
C PHE A 253 17.04 -6.66 5.94
N TRP A 254 15.86 -6.61 5.33
CA TRP A 254 15.65 -7.01 3.93
C TRP A 254 15.79 -5.85 2.94
N PHE A 255 15.74 -4.59 3.37
CA PHE A 255 15.99 -3.44 2.48
C PHE A 255 17.32 -2.76 2.78
N TRP A 256 17.94 -2.12 1.77
CA TRP A 256 19.20 -1.39 1.96
C TRP A 256 19.06 -0.18 2.90
N TRP A 257 17.84 0.34 3.08
CA TRP A 257 17.52 1.38 4.08
C TRP A 257 17.13 0.80 5.45
N GLY A 258 17.27 -0.51 5.65
CA GLY A 258 16.82 -1.23 6.83
C GLY A 258 17.92 -1.57 7.84
N GLY A 259 17.57 -1.57 9.12
CA GLY A 259 18.29 -2.20 10.22
C GLY A 259 19.75 -1.77 10.30
N ARG A 260 20.65 -2.74 10.16
CA ARG A 260 22.10 -2.52 10.22
C ARG A 260 22.72 -1.99 8.92
N ASN A 261 21.95 -1.89 7.84
CA ASN A 261 22.44 -1.46 6.53
C ASN A 261 22.59 0.06 6.43
N ILE A 262 21.96 0.81 7.35
CA ILE A 262 22.05 2.26 7.47
C ILE A 262 22.07 2.67 8.95
N SER A 263 22.86 3.70 9.29
CA SER A 263 22.89 4.22 10.67
C SER A 263 21.58 4.96 11.00
N SER A 264 21.19 5.03 12.28
CA SER A 264 19.99 5.78 12.69
C SER A 264 20.06 7.26 12.30
N LYS A 265 21.26 7.85 12.36
CA LYS A 265 21.52 9.22 11.92
C LYS A 265 21.29 9.38 10.42
N ASP A 266 21.86 8.50 9.60
CA ASP A 266 21.76 8.58 8.15
C ASP A 266 20.33 8.27 7.68
N PHE A 267 19.63 7.34 8.33
CA PHE A 267 18.21 7.09 8.06
C PHE A 267 17.35 8.33 8.30
N THR A 268 17.52 8.95 9.48
CA THR A 268 16.77 10.16 9.82
C THR A 268 17.10 11.31 8.88
N ALA A 269 18.38 11.46 8.51
CA ALA A 269 18.80 12.45 7.52
C ALA A 269 18.19 12.17 6.13
N LEU A 270 18.15 10.90 5.73
CA LEU A 270 17.60 10.48 4.45
C LEU A 270 16.10 10.76 4.38
N TRP A 271 15.34 10.38 5.41
CA TRP A 271 13.91 10.71 5.51
C TRP A 271 13.67 12.21 5.34
N LYS A 272 14.37 13.03 6.13
CA LYS A 272 14.21 14.49 6.08
C LYS A 272 14.62 15.06 4.73
N TYR A 273 15.66 14.51 4.10
CA TYR A 273 16.09 14.88 2.77
C TYR A 273 15.05 14.53 1.71
N THR A 274 14.47 13.32 1.75
CA THR A 274 13.39 12.92 0.84
C THR A 274 12.19 13.84 0.96
N VAL A 275 11.70 14.07 2.19
CA VAL A 275 10.56 14.98 2.44
C VAL A 275 10.88 16.39 1.97
N GLY A 276 12.03 16.95 2.36
CA GLY A 276 12.44 18.31 1.99
C GLY A 276 12.64 18.48 0.48
N TYR A 277 13.20 17.48 -0.20
CA TYR A 277 13.34 17.53 -1.65
C TYR A 277 11.97 17.56 -2.34
N MET A 278 11.05 16.66 -1.98
CA MET A 278 9.71 16.63 -2.57
C MET A 278 8.92 17.90 -2.27
N ARG A 279 8.86 18.33 -1.00
CA ARG A 279 8.08 19.48 -0.55
C ARG A 279 8.69 20.81 -0.98
N ASP A 280 9.97 21.02 -0.67
CA ASP A 280 10.59 22.35 -0.73
C ASP A 280 11.31 22.59 -2.07
N VAL A 281 11.86 21.56 -2.70
CA VAL A 281 12.59 21.69 -3.99
C VAL A 281 11.67 21.42 -5.18
N LYS A 282 10.81 20.40 -5.10
CA LYS A 282 9.92 20.01 -6.20
C LYS A 282 8.52 20.62 -6.13
N GLY A 283 8.14 21.24 -5.01
CA GLY A 283 6.82 21.88 -4.85
C GLY A 283 5.65 20.89 -4.83
N VAL A 284 5.90 19.69 -4.29
CA VAL A 284 4.86 18.67 -4.11
C VAL A 284 4.10 18.97 -2.83
N HIS A 285 2.85 19.40 -3.00
CA HIS A 285 1.93 19.86 -1.96
C HIS A 285 0.65 19.02 -1.87
N ASN A 286 0.59 17.86 -2.55
CA ASN A 286 -0.51 16.91 -2.45
C ASN A 286 -0.16 15.66 -1.62
N PHE A 287 0.99 15.65 -0.93
CA PHE A 287 1.46 14.51 -0.14
C PHE A 287 1.10 14.61 1.34
N LEU A 288 0.64 13.50 1.90
CA LEU A 288 0.62 13.22 3.35
C LEU A 288 1.67 12.16 3.66
N TYR A 289 2.61 12.43 4.56
CA TYR A 289 3.78 11.57 4.78
C TYR A 289 3.50 10.47 5.82
N ALA A 290 3.58 9.20 5.43
CA ALA A 290 3.33 8.04 6.28
C ALA A 290 4.62 7.31 6.67
N TYR A 291 4.87 7.16 7.97
CA TYR A 291 6.01 6.42 8.54
C TYR A 291 5.56 5.06 9.04
N SER A 292 6.06 3.97 8.44
CA SER A 292 5.59 2.61 8.72
C SER A 292 6.73 1.61 9.00
N PRO A 293 7.20 1.50 10.25
CA PRO A 293 8.10 0.41 10.62
C PRO A 293 7.36 -0.94 10.62
N ASN A 294 8.12 -2.04 10.55
CA ASN A 294 7.59 -3.40 10.66
C ASN A 294 7.33 -3.75 12.14
N GLY A 295 6.10 -4.15 12.48
CA GLY A 295 5.70 -4.56 13.82
C GLY A 295 6.13 -5.98 14.21
N PRO A 296 5.81 -6.43 15.45
CA PRO A 296 5.02 -5.73 16.47
C PRO A 296 5.85 -4.82 17.39
N PHE A 297 5.18 -3.98 18.19
CA PHE A 297 5.81 -3.08 19.16
C PHE A 297 5.27 -3.27 20.59
N ALA A 298 6.20 -3.27 21.55
CA ALA A 298 5.86 -3.38 22.97
C ALA A 298 5.55 -2.02 23.63
N ASP A 299 6.19 -0.95 23.15
CA ASP A 299 6.07 0.39 23.72
C ASP A 299 6.37 1.50 22.69
N GLU A 300 6.16 2.76 23.10
CA GLU A 300 6.38 3.95 22.26
C GLU A 300 7.85 4.11 21.82
N THR A 301 8.80 3.71 22.66
CA THR A 301 10.24 3.85 22.36
C THR A 301 10.63 2.94 21.20
N ALA A 302 10.14 1.69 21.21
CA ALA A 302 10.37 0.74 20.14
C ALA A 302 9.78 1.21 18.80
N TYR A 303 8.55 1.76 18.81
CA TYR A 303 7.92 2.30 17.61
C TYR A 303 8.66 3.53 17.04
N LEU A 304 9.13 4.40 17.94
CA LEU A 304 9.81 5.64 17.58
C LEU A 304 11.30 5.47 17.25
N ASP A 305 11.83 4.25 17.16
CA ASP A 305 13.21 4.03 16.71
C ASP A 305 13.41 4.62 15.30
N ARG A 306 14.29 5.62 15.20
CA ARG A 306 14.59 6.37 13.98
C ARG A 306 13.43 7.23 13.45
N TYR A 307 12.46 7.55 14.31
CA TYR A 307 11.40 8.48 13.98
C TYR A 307 11.97 9.87 13.64
N PRO A 308 11.65 10.44 12.46
CA PRO A 308 12.29 11.67 11.97
C PRO A 308 11.79 12.95 12.66
N GLY A 309 10.69 12.85 13.44
CA GLY A 309 10.08 13.95 14.17
C GLY A 309 8.71 14.37 13.61
N ASP A 310 7.92 15.05 14.44
CA ASP A 310 6.51 15.39 14.16
C ASP A 310 6.31 16.34 12.97
N ASP A 311 7.36 17.05 12.58
CA ASP A 311 7.38 17.98 11.44
C ASP A 311 7.71 17.27 10.10
N TYR A 312 7.86 15.94 10.11
CA TYR A 312 8.18 15.12 8.93
C TYR A 312 7.26 13.91 8.75
N VAL A 313 6.24 13.72 9.60
CA VAL A 313 5.26 12.63 9.51
C VAL A 313 3.85 13.14 9.80
N ASP A 314 2.90 12.78 8.93
CA ASP A 314 1.46 13.02 9.08
C ASP A 314 0.74 11.77 9.62
N ILE A 315 1.14 10.58 9.14
CA ILE A 315 0.48 9.31 9.45
C ILE A 315 1.48 8.35 10.10
N LEU A 316 1.11 7.82 11.27
CA LEU A 316 1.83 6.76 11.97
C LEU A 316 1.32 5.40 11.46
N GLY A 317 2.10 4.74 10.61
CA GLY A 317 1.81 3.44 10.02
C GLY A 317 2.46 2.28 10.78
N VAL A 318 2.05 1.06 10.45
CA VAL A 318 2.77 -0.17 10.80
C VAL A 318 2.52 -1.20 9.72
N ASP A 319 3.57 -1.96 9.40
CA ASP A 319 3.49 -3.10 8.49
C ASP A 319 3.62 -4.39 9.31
N THR A 320 2.73 -5.36 9.12
CA THR A 320 2.82 -6.67 9.82
C THR A 320 2.02 -7.77 9.13
N TYR A 321 2.60 -8.97 9.04
CA TYR A 321 2.01 -10.11 8.36
C TYR A 321 1.68 -11.26 9.31
N ASP A 322 0.55 -11.93 9.06
CA ASP A 322 0.15 -13.16 9.75
C ASP A 322 0.82 -14.36 9.07
N ASP A 323 2.06 -14.63 9.49
CA ASP A 323 2.92 -15.67 8.90
C ASP A 323 2.54 -17.09 9.35
N ASP A 324 2.06 -17.24 10.59
CA ASP A 324 1.83 -18.55 11.20
C ASP A 324 0.34 -18.93 11.32
N GLN A 325 -0.58 -17.95 11.25
CA GLN A 325 -2.01 -18.12 11.45
C GLN A 325 -2.35 -18.89 12.74
N SER A 326 -1.55 -18.68 13.80
CA SER A 326 -1.73 -19.29 15.12
C SER A 326 -2.72 -18.53 16.01
N GLY A 327 -3.17 -17.35 15.55
CA GLY A 327 -3.94 -16.38 16.34
C GLY A 327 -3.09 -15.48 17.25
N ALA A 328 -1.78 -15.74 17.38
CA ALA A 328 -0.86 -14.85 18.10
C ALA A 328 -0.72 -13.49 17.40
N TRP A 329 -0.80 -13.47 16.07
CA TRP A 329 -0.72 -12.26 15.27
C TRP A 329 -1.78 -11.22 15.68
N TYR A 330 -3.05 -11.62 15.86
CA TYR A 330 -4.11 -10.70 16.31
C TYR A 330 -3.80 -10.02 17.64
N LYS A 331 -3.21 -10.75 18.61
CA LYS A 331 -2.81 -10.19 19.90
C LYS A 331 -1.69 -9.18 19.75
N ASN A 332 -0.69 -9.50 18.92
CA ASN A 332 0.43 -8.64 18.63
C ASN A 332 0.02 -7.37 17.86
N LEU A 333 -0.93 -7.50 16.91
CA LEU A 333 -1.52 -6.38 16.20
C LEU A 333 -2.26 -5.46 17.18
N SER A 334 -3.15 -6.02 18.01
CA SER A 334 -3.89 -5.26 19.02
C SER A 334 -2.96 -4.51 20.00
N GLN A 335 -1.90 -5.17 20.48
CA GLN A 335 -0.88 -4.54 21.32
C GLN A 335 -0.16 -3.40 20.58
N THR A 336 0.22 -3.62 19.33
CA THR A 336 0.91 -2.63 18.50
C THR A 336 0.03 -1.41 18.25
N LEU A 337 -1.23 -1.62 17.87
CA LEU A 337 -2.17 -0.52 17.64
C LEU A 337 -2.51 0.22 18.93
N THR A 338 -2.49 -0.45 20.10
CA THR A 338 -2.62 0.24 21.40
C THR A 338 -1.48 1.25 21.64
N VAL A 339 -0.24 0.89 21.27
CA VAL A 339 0.91 1.79 21.37
C VAL A 339 0.74 2.96 20.40
N MET A 340 0.34 2.66 19.15
CA MET A 340 0.16 3.67 18.11
C MET A 340 -0.99 4.61 18.43
N GLU A 341 -2.11 4.13 18.97
CA GLU A 341 -3.25 4.97 19.37
C GLU A 341 -2.82 6.02 20.40
N LYS A 342 -2.06 5.62 21.44
CA LYS A 342 -1.50 6.55 22.43
C LYS A 342 -0.60 7.61 21.77
N LEU A 343 0.26 7.20 20.85
CA LEU A 343 1.13 8.11 20.10
C LEU A 343 0.33 9.06 19.20
N GLY A 344 -0.66 8.55 18.47
CA GLY A 344 -1.54 9.31 17.58
C GLY A 344 -2.32 10.37 18.35
N GLN A 345 -2.85 10.02 19.53
CA GLN A 345 -3.51 10.96 20.44
C GLN A 345 -2.54 12.05 20.95
N LYS A 346 -1.37 11.65 21.47
CA LYS A 346 -0.36 12.57 22.03
C LYS A 346 0.22 13.54 21.00
N ARG A 347 0.34 13.10 19.74
CA ARG A 347 0.97 13.87 18.65
C ARG A 347 -0.03 14.45 17.66
N HIS A 348 -1.33 14.19 17.86
CA HIS A 348 -2.43 14.58 16.98
C HIS A 348 -2.23 14.07 15.53
N LYS A 349 -1.82 12.81 15.39
CA LYS A 349 -1.54 12.15 14.11
C LYS A 349 -2.56 11.04 13.84
N VAL A 350 -2.84 10.82 12.55
CA VAL A 350 -3.58 9.66 12.08
C VAL A 350 -2.73 8.41 12.30
N ILE A 351 -3.36 7.29 12.65
CA ILE A 351 -2.70 5.98 12.68
C ILE A 351 -3.32 5.05 11.63
N ALA A 352 -2.55 4.11 11.09
CA ALA A 352 -3.02 3.14 10.10
C ALA A 352 -2.23 1.83 10.18
N LEU A 353 -2.88 0.73 9.78
CA LEU A 353 -2.20 -0.53 9.45
C LEU A 353 -1.82 -0.44 7.96
N THR A 354 -0.65 0.14 7.69
CA THR A 354 -0.23 0.53 6.35
C THR A 354 0.01 -0.66 5.43
N GLU A 355 0.29 -1.83 5.99
CA GLU A 355 0.46 -3.06 5.23
C GLU A 355 0.18 -4.28 6.13
N ALA A 356 -0.61 -5.23 5.62
CA ALA A 356 -0.89 -6.48 6.28
C ALA A 356 -1.20 -7.59 5.28
N GLY A 357 -1.29 -8.81 5.78
CA GLY A 357 -1.77 -9.93 4.99
C GLY A 357 -1.45 -11.26 5.65
N VAL A 358 -2.12 -12.30 5.17
CA VAL A 358 -1.71 -13.66 5.46
C VAL A 358 -0.52 -13.99 4.56
N ARG A 359 0.58 -14.47 5.15
CA ARG A 359 1.81 -14.86 4.42
C ARG A 359 2.25 -16.28 4.75
N LYS A 360 1.29 -17.13 5.14
CA LYS A 360 1.55 -18.56 5.38
C LYS A 360 1.79 -19.29 4.06
N GLY A 361 3.06 -19.48 3.71
CA GLY A 361 3.46 -19.99 2.40
C GLY A 361 3.69 -18.89 1.35
N GLY A 362 3.76 -17.62 1.76
CA GLY A 362 4.04 -16.47 0.88
C GLY A 362 2.84 -15.57 0.61
N SER A 363 1.62 -16.09 0.71
CA SER A 363 0.37 -15.33 0.53
C SER A 363 -0.83 -16.10 1.12
N LEU A 364 -2.08 -15.76 0.75
CA LEU A 364 -3.22 -16.66 0.96
C LEU A 364 -3.02 -17.96 0.17
N ALA A 365 -3.62 -19.05 0.65
CA ALA A 365 -3.66 -20.33 -0.07
C ALA A 365 -4.84 -20.36 -1.03
N VAL A 366 -4.78 -21.15 -2.11
CA VAL A 366 -5.92 -21.32 -3.04
C VAL A 366 -7.14 -21.95 -2.34
N TRP A 367 -6.89 -22.88 -1.41
CA TRP A 367 -7.90 -23.55 -0.58
C TRP A 367 -7.29 -23.93 0.79
N ASP A 368 -8.16 -24.28 1.75
CA ASP A 368 -7.80 -24.63 3.13
C ASP A 368 -7.10 -23.51 3.93
N ASN A 369 -7.53 -22.26 3.71
CA ASN A 369 -7.14 -21.12 4.53
C ASN A 369 -7.65 -21.30 5.97
N VAL A 370 -6.76 -21.04 6.93
CA VAL A 370 -6.99 -21.30 8.35
C VAL A 370 -8.13 -20.43 8.91
N ASP A 371 -8.17 -19.16 8.52
CA ASP A 371 -9.16 -18.20 9.02
C ASP A 371 -9.88 -17.48 7.88
N LYS A 372 -11.05 -17.99 7.51
CA LYS A 372 -11.88 -17.37 6.45
C LYS A 372 -12.41 -15.99 6.83
N GLN A 373 -12.41 -15.64 8.11
CA GLN A 373 -12.86 -14.34 8.65
C GLN A 373 -11.70 -13.36 8.90
N TRP A 374 -10.52 -13.62 8.36
CA TRP A 374 -9.32 -12.81 8.64
C TRP A 374 -9.51 -11.32 8.35
N PHE A 375 -10.19 -10.97 7.24
CA PHE A 375 -10.42 -9.58 6.85
C PHE A 375 -11.30 -8.83 7.86
N SER A 376 -12.44 -9.41 8.27
CA SER A 376 -13.33 -8.75 9.23
C SER A 376 -12.69 -8.63 10.60
N LYS A 377 -12.00 -9.67 11.10
CA LYS A 377 -11.29 -9.63 12.38
C LYS A 377 -10.16 -8.60 12.40
N THR A 378 -9.41 -8.48 11.30
CA THR A 378 -8.37 -7.46 11.15
C THR A 378 -8.96 -6.06 11.13
N GLY A 379 -10.03 -5.86 10.36
CA GLY A 379 -10.78 -4.60 10.32
C GLY A 379 -11.34 -4.20 11.69
N ASP A 380 -11.88 -5.16 12.45
CA ASP A 380 -12.39 -4.98 13.81
C ASP A 380 -11.29 -4.49 14.76
N ILE A 381 -10.14 -5.16 14.78
CA ILE A 381 -9.01 -4.72 15.60
C ILE A 381 -8.56 -3.30 15.19
N CYS A 382 -8.50 -3.01 13.90
CA CYS A 382 -8.11 -1.70 13.40
C CYS A 382 -9.07 -0.59 13.88
N ARG A 383 -10.40 -0.77 13.73
CA ARG A 383 -11.37 0.24 14.16
C ARG A 383 -11.45 0.40 15.67
N GLU A 384 -11.26 -0.68 16.43
CA GLU A 384 -11.22 -0.66 17.91
C GLU A 384 -10.10 0.25 18.41
N HIS A 385 -8.93 0.19 17.77
CA HIS A 385 -7.75 1.01 18.09
C HIS A 385 -7.65 2.30 17.28
N LYS A 386 -8.72 2.73 16.60
CA LYS A 386 -8.77 4.01 15.86
C LYS A 386 -7.78 4.11 14.69
N ALA A 387 -7.42 2.99 14.06
CA ALA A 387 -6.74 3.03 12.76
C ALA A 387 -7.71 3.46 11.66
N ALA A 388 -7.31 4.44 10.85
CA ALA A 388 -8.17 5.02 9.82
C ALA A 388 -8.36 4.06 8.62
N TYR A 389 -7.33 3.28 8.30
CA TYR A 389 -7.38 2.27 7.26
C TYR A 389 -6.48 1.10 7.60
N TYR A 390 -6.74 -0.03 6.95
CA TYR A 390 -5.75 -1.08 6.79
C TYR A 390 -5.65 -1.49 5.33
N MET A 391 -4.46 -1.90 4.88
CA MET A 391 -4.23 -2.29 3.50
C MET A 391 -3.58 -3.66 3.42
N VAL A 392 -4.05 -4.50 2.49
CA VAL A 392 -3.37 -5.76 2.15
C VAL A 392 -2.51 -5.64 0.90
N TRP A 393 -1.53 -6.55 0.76
CA TRP A 393 -0.63 -6.57 -0.39
C TRP A 393 -1.33 -7.00 -1.69
N ALA A 394 -0.60 -6.99 -2.81
CA ALA A 394 -1.21 -7.09 -4.14
C ALA A 394 -1.56 -8.54 -4.54
N ASN A 395 -2.67 -8.69 -5.28
CA ASN A 395 -2.86 -9.84 -6.15
C ASN A 395 -2.05 -9.65 -7.43
N PHE A 396 -1.01 -10.46 -7.62
CA PHE A 396 -0.18 -10.46 -8.83
C PHE A 396 -0.71 -11.47 -9.85
N ASP A 397 0.16 -11.96 -10.74
CA ASP A 397 -0.19 -12.94 -11.78
C ASP A 397 -0.67 -14.29 -11.19
N LYS A 398 -1.37 -15.05 -12.03
CA LYS A 398 -2.02 -16.33 -11.73
C LYS A 398 -1.03 -17.41 -11.25
N GLU A 399 -0.71 -17.40 -9.96
CA GLU A 399 0.20 -18.33 -9.29
C GLU A 399 -0.32 -18.76 -7.91
N GLU A 400 0.05 -19.96 -7.43
CA GLU A 400 -0.56 -20.57 -6.23
C GLU A 400 -0.34 -19.76 -4.94
N HIS A 401 0.73 -18.95 -4.88
CA HIS A 401 1.13 -18.17 -3.71
C HIS A 401 1.51 -16.73 -4.08
N ASN A 402 0.58 -15.98 -4.67
CA ASN A 402 0.85 -14.63 -5.17
C ASN A 402 -0.32 -13.65 -5.03
N PHE A 403 -1.21 -13.88 -4.05
CA PHE A 403 -2.43 -13.08 -3.85
C PHE A 403 -2.80 -12.93 -2.36
N PHE A 404 -3.28 -11.75 -1.98
CA PHE A 404 -3.56 -11.37 -0.59
C PHE A 404 -5.03 -10.98 -0.35
N MET A 405 -5.88 -11.06 -1.38
CA MET A 405 -7.33 -10.97 -1.27
C MET A 405 -8.05 -11.97 -2.20
N PRO A 406 -9.27 -12.44 -1.84
CA PRO A 406 -9.96 -13.51 -2.56
C PRO A 406 -10.50 -13.08 -3.92
N TYR A 407 -10.33 -13.86 -4.97
CA TYR A 407 -10.68 -13.49 -6.35
C TYR A 407 -11.85 -14.32 -6.90
N MET A 408 -12.49 -13.85 -7.97
CA MET A 408 -13.47 -14.62 -8.74
C MET A 408 -12.79 -15.44 -9.85
N VAL A 409 -13.31 -16.61 -10.18
CA VAL A 409 -12.84 -17.44 -11.31
C VAL A 409 -13.87 -17.52 -12.45
N ASP A 410 -15.13 -17.24 -12.15
CA ASP A 410 -16.20 -16.94 -13.10
C ASP A 410 -17.25 -16.01 -12.44
N ASP A 411 -18.38 -15.76 -13.09
CA ASP A 411 -19.43 -14.86 -12.57
C ASP A 411 -20.07 -15.33 -11.25
N ASN A 412 -20.01 -16.64 -10.94
CA ASN A 412 -20.71 -17.26 -9.82
C ASN A 412 -19.76 -17.93 -8.81
N ARG A 413 -18.53 -18.27 -9.20
CA ARG A 413 -17.57 -19.02 -8.38
C ARG A 413 -16.28 -18.25 -8.16
N GLY A 414 -15.66 -18.46 -7.00
CA GLY A 414 -14.38 -17.83 -6.68
C GLY A 414 -13.66 -18.50 -5.53
N HIS A 415 -12.57 -17.86 -5.09
CA HIS A 415 -11.75 -18.27 -3.95
C HIS A 415 -12.62 -18.57 -2.72
N GLU A 416 -12.20 -19.51 -1.88
CA GLU A 416 -13.04 -20.01 -0.80
C GLU A 416 -13.46 -18.96 0.26
N MET A 417 -12.83 -17.77 0.26
CA MET A 417 -13.12 -16.66 1.17
C MET A 417 -13.96 -15.54 0.53
N ILE A 418 -14.46 -15.70 -0.71
CA ILE A 418 -15.25 -14.63 -1.39
C ILE A 418 -16.51 -14.25 -0.59
N ASN A 419 -17.15 -15.21 0.07
CA ASN A 419 -18.40 -14.97 0.79
C ASN A 419 -18.16 -14.20 2.09
N GLU A 420 -17.13 -14.57 2.84
CA GLU A 420 -16.69 -13.88 4.06
C GLU A 420 -16.17 -12.48 3.75
N PHE A 421 -15.43 -12.30 2.66
CA PHE A 421 -14.97 -10.99 2.22
C PHE A 421 -16.13 -10.10 1.75
N THR A 422 -17.13 -10.67 1.05
CA THR A 422 -18.35 -9.93 0.68
C THR A 422 -19.17 -9.57 1.93
N ALA A 423 -19.22 -10.43 2.93
CA ALA A 423 -19.85 -10.11 4.22
C ALA A 423 -19.11 -8.98 4.96
N PHE A 424 -17.77 -8.97 4.90
CA PHE A 424 -16.97 -7.86 5.40
C PHE A 424 -17.27 -6.55 4.66
N TYR A 425 -17.32 -6.57 3.33
CA TYR A 425 -17.73 -5.42 2.51
C TYR A 425 -19.12 -4.89 2.92
N ASN A 426 -20.08 -5.79 3.17
CA ASN A 426 -21.43 -5.44 3.60
C ASN A 426 -21.53 -4.96 5.07
N ALA A 427 -20.45 -5.02 5.85
CA ALA A 427 -20.44 -4.61 7.25
C ALA A 427 -20.46 -3.07 7.35
N PRO A 428 -21.32 -2.48 8.20
CA PRO A 428 -21.47 -1.03 8.31
C PRO A 428 -20.18 -0.33 8.76
N GLU A 429 -19.26 -1.02 9.41
CA GLU A 429 -18.00 -0.46 9.91
C GLU A 429 -16.89 -0.44 8.86
N SER A 430 -17.02 -1.21 7.77
CA SER A 430 -16.05 -1.23 6.68
C SER A 430 -16.35 -0.12 5.65
N ILE A 431 -15.30 0.41 5.03
CA ILE A 431 -15.42 1.41 3.96
C ILE A 431 -14.57 0.97 2.76
N PHE A 432 -15.21 0.92 1.60
CA PHE A 432 -14.59 0.74 0.28
C PHE A 432 -14.73 2.04 -0.53
N ALA A 433 -14.27 2.08 -1.78
CA ALA A 433 -14.25 3.34 -2.56
C ALA A 433 -15.65 3.95 -2.76
N ASP A 434 -16.67 3.12 -2.97
CA ASP A 434 -18.07 3.56 -3.09
C ASP A 434 -18.68 4.05 -1.76
N GLY A 435 -18.08 3.70 -0.63
CA GLY A 435 -18.43 4.17 0.71
C GLY A 435 -17.57 5.34 1.21
N ASN A 436 -16.52 5.73 0.48
CA ASN A 436 -15.70 6.87 0.87
C ASN A 436 -16.50 8.16 0.76
N THR A 437 -16.55 8.93 1.86
CA THR A 437 -17.12 10.29 1.79
C THR A 437 -16.34 11.08 0.74
N ASN A 438 -17.04 11.82 -0.11
CA ASN A 438 -16.40 12.79 -1.00
C ASN A 438 -15.80 13.94 -0.17
N TYR A 439 -14.59 13.70 0.36
CA TYR A 439 -13.90 14.60 1.26
C TYR A 439 -13.54 15.92 0.58
N LYS A 440 -13.44 15.96 -0.76
CA LYS A 440 -13.18 17.19 -1.52
C LYS A 440 -14.29 18.24 -1.32
N LYS A 441 -15.50 17.84 -0.91
CA LYS A 441 -16.64 18.72 -0.56
C LYS A 441 -16.65 19.23 0.88
N LEU A 442 -15.73 18.79 1.73
CA LEU A 442 -15.61 19.28 3.11
C LEU A 442 -15.16 20.75 3.12
N GLN A 443 -15.42 21.43 4.23
CA GLN A 443 -14.86 22.75 4.50
C GLN A 443 -13.33 22.68 4.48
N ALA A 444 -12.70 23.68 3.87
CA ALA A 444 -11.25 23.81 3.93
C ALA A 444 -10.86 24.08 5.38
N GLY A 445 -10.12 23.15 5.99
CA GLY A 445 -9.49 23.37 7.29
C GLY A 445 -8.33 24.35 7.18
N THR A 446 -7.84 24.82 8.32
CA THR A 446 -6.58 25.55 8.40
C THR A 446 -5.45 24.56 8.64
N VAL A 447 -4.44 24.59 7.78
CA VAL A 447 -3.16 23.90 8.01
C VAL A 447 -2.29 24.79 8.91
N LYS A 448 -1.75 24.22 10.00
CA LYS A 448 -0.89 24.93 10.96
C LYS A 448 0.53 24.37 10.99
#